data_AF-A0A970M085-F1
#
_entry.id   AF-A0A970M085-F1
#
_cell.length_a   1.000
_cell.length_b   1.000
_cell.length_c   1.000
_cell.angle_alpha   90.00
_cell.angle_beta   90.00
_cell.angle_gamma   90.00
#
_symmetry.space_group_name_H-M   'P 1'
#
loop_
_entity.id
_entity.type
_entity.pdbx_description
1 polymer ?
#
loop_
_entity_poly.entity_id
_entity_poly.type
_entity_poly.pdbx_seq_one_letter_code
_entity_poly.pdbx_strand_id
1 'polypeptide(L)'
;MTQPAPTTSLSRLLHFVSRQPLSVARIFAKSLAFLVNRLRLSKTSQTIELNLEIALPELDAQQRKLITQQAIRNELTSYFEFFHIWGSSNQKNIQRIHQVHGLDLLQEALAKQKGVVLIVPHFGTWEIMNAWIAQFTPMTIMYKPVKNPAADDFVRQARSREQANLVPTDESGVRQIFKALKQGGTTVILPDHTPNVGGEMIPFFGIPLESSNLSAKLIQKTKASALLLYALRNENQGFDIHIEAIDEQIYESNANAGTAIIHREIEDLIRRYPAHYHWSYKRYKAHPDLRGVYHKPVHEALADVQAVRMQAQNQANAAATTSVADTAV
;
A
#
# COMPACT_ATOMS: atom_id res chain seq x y z
N MET A 1 27.35 -13.33 -10.27
CA MET A 1 27.63 -13.70 -8.87
C MET A 1 28.14 -12.47 -8.15
N THR A 2 27.30 -11.74 -7.44
CA THR A 2 27.68 -10.61 -6.58
C THR A 2 28.21 -11.17 -5.27
N GLN A 3 29.41 -10.75 -4.86
CA GLN A 3 29.97 -11.15 -3.56
C GLN A 3 29.01 -10.71 -2.43
N PRO A 4 28.81 -11.53 -1.37
CA PRO A 4 28.01 -11.12 -0.23
C PRO A 4 28.65 -9.87 0.39
N ALA A 5 27.84 -8.84 0.65
CA ALA A 5 28.32 -7.65 1.34
C ALA A 5 28.95 -8.04 2.69
N PRO A 6 30.01 -7.35 3.16
CA PRO A 6 30.62 -7.64 4.45
C PRO A 6 29.56 -7.59 5.55
N THR A 7 29.60 -8.55 6.50
CA THR A 7 28.63 -8.66 7.60
C THR A 7 28.72 -7.45 8.53
N THR A 8 27.94 -6.41 8.22
CA THR A 8 27.86 -5.18 9.00
C THR A 8 27.18 -5.42 10.36
N SER A 9 27.41 -4.53 11.33
CA SER A 9 26.69 -4.53 12.61
C SER A 9 25.17 -4.51 12.42
N LEU A 10 24.69 -3.79 11.40
CA LEU A 10 23.27 -3.73 11.03
C LEU A 10 22.75 -5.08 10.52
N SER A 11 23.52 -5.80 9.67
CA SER A 11 23.13 -7.14 9.22
C SER A 11 22.98 -8.11 10.40
N ARG A 12 23.92 -8.10 11.36
CA ARG A 12 23.83 -8.92 12.57
C ARG A 12 22.60 -8.57 13.41
N LEU A 13 22.29 -7.28 13.54
CA LEU A 13 21.11 -6.81 14.26
C LEU A 13 19.81 -7.29 13.59
N LEU A 14 19.69 -7.16 12.26
CA LEU A 14 18.51 -7.62 11.51
C LEU A 14 18.30 -9.13 11.67
N HIS A 15 19.37 -9.93 11.57
CA HIS A 15 19.29 -11.37 11.81
C HIS A 15 18.97 -11.73 13.27
N PHE A 16 19.51 -10.98 14.23
CA PHE A 16 19.20 -11.19 15.65
C PHE A 16 17.73 -10.90 15.94
N VAL A 17 17.23 -9.74 15.48
CA VAL A 17 15.84 -9.30 15.69
C VAL A 17 14.87 -10.28 15.04
N SER A 18 15.12 -10.67 13.79
CA SER A 18 14.21 -11.56 13.05
C SER A 18 14.11 -12.99 13.60
N ARG A 19 15.07 -13.43 14.42
CA ARG A 19 15.07 -14.74 15.09
C ARG A 19 14.31 -14.75 16.41
N GLN A 20 13.95 -13.59 16.95
CA GLN A 20 13.19 -13.52 18.20
C GLN A 20 11.74 -14.01 18.00
N PRO A 21 11.04 -14.41 19.07
CA PRO A 21 9.61 -14.70 18.99
C PRO A 21 8.82 -13.48 18.51
N LEU A 22 7.83 -13.69 17.63
CA LEU A 22 7.03 -12.60 17.07
C LEU A 22 6.30 -11.79 18.16
N SER A 23 5.93 -12.43 19.26
CA SER A 23 5.34 -11.77 20.43
C SER A 23 6.27 -10.74 21.06
N VAL A 24 7.57 -11.02 21.15
CA VAL A 24 8.57 -10.10 21.70
C VAL A 24 8.69 -8.86 20.82
N ALA A 25 8.72 -9.05 19.49
CA ALA A 25 8.74 -7.95 18.53
C ALA A 25 7.52 -7.04 18.67
N ARG A 26 6.34 -7.64 18.81
CA ARG A 26 5.07 -6.91 19.02
C ARG A 26 5.05 -6.16 20.34
N ILE A 27 5.58 -6.74 21.42
CA ILE A 27 5.68 -6.05 22.71
C ILE A 27 6.62 -4.85 22.59
N PHE A 28 7.80 -5.03 21.99
CA PHE A 28 8.74 -3.92 21.77
C PHE A 28 8.12 -2.82 20.91
N ALA A 29 7.44 -3.17 19.82
CA ALA A 29 6.74 -2.23 18.96
C ALA A 29 5.66 -1.45 19.73
N LYS A 30 4.86 -2.13 20.55
CA LYS A 30 3.83 -1.49 21.39
C LYS A 30 4.45 -0.53 22.42
N SER A 31 5.55 -0.90 23.05
CA SER A 31 6.27 -0.05 24.01
C SER A 31 6.86 1.20 23.33
N LEU A 32 7.48 1.05 22.15
CA LEU A 32 7.98 2.18 21.39
C LEU A 32 6.84 3.09 20.91
N ALA A 33 5.75 2.51 20.41
CA ALA A 33 4.57 3.26 20.01
C ALA A 33 3.95 4.03 21.17
N PHE A 34 3.89 3.44 22.37
CA PHE A 34 3.45 4.12 23.58
C PHE A 34 4.32 5.35 23.88
N LEU A 35 5.64 5.22 23.76
CA LEU A 35 6.57 6.35 23.95
C LEU A 35 6.35 7.45 22.90
N VAL A 36 6.23 7.09 21.62
CA VAL A 36 5.96 8.03 20.52
C VAL A 36 4.64 8.78 20.75
N ASN A 37 3.58 8.04 21.09
CA ASN A 37 2.25 8.60 21.37
C ASN A 37 2.25 9.51 22.61
N ARG A 38 3.01 9.16 23.66
CA ARG A 38 3.08 9.94 24.90
C ARG A 38 3.85 11.24 24.71
N LEU A 39 4.96 11.19 23.98
CA LEU A 39 5.82 12.35 23.80
C LEU A 39 5.21 13.33 22.77
N ARG A 40 4.46 12.88 21.77
CA ARG A 40 3.96 13.73 20.66
C ARG A 40 5.04 14.56 19.95
N LEU A 41 6.33 14.24 20.17
CA LEU A 41 7.47 15.02 19.68
C LEU A 41 7.93 14.62 18.27
N SER A 42 7.37 13.57 17.68
CA SER A 42 7.82 13.11 16.36
C SER A 42 7.06 13.83 15.24
N LYS A 43 7.82 14.33 14.25
CA LYS A 43 7.26 14.83 12.97
C LYS A 43 6.34 13.79 12.30
N THR A 44 6.57 12.51 12.56
CA THR A 44 5.75 11.39 12.09
C THR A 44 4.36 11.40 12.71
N SER A 45 4.22 11.63 14.03
CA SER A 45 2.91 11.71 14.69
C SER A 45 2.07 12.85 14.12
N GLN A 46 2.69 14.02 13.89
CA GLN A 46 2.01 15.17 13.27
C GLN A 46 1.58 14.88 11.83
N THR A 47 2.40 14.15 11.07
CA THR A 47 2.07 13.72 9.70
C THR A 47 0.87 12.77 9.69
N ILE A 48 0.82 11.82 10.61
CA ILE A 48 -0.28 10.85 10.73
C ILE A 48 -1.59 11.56 11.09
N GLU A 49 -1.56 12.43 12.10
CA GLU A 49 -2.73 13.19 12.53
C GLU A 49 -3.27 14.09 11.40
N LEU A 50 -2.38 14.82 10.72
CA LEU A 50 -2.76 15.66 9.58
C LEU A 50 -3.34 14.83 8.43
N ASN A 51 -2.77 13.68 8.11
CA ASN A 51 -3.30 12.82 7.04
C ASN A 51 -4.69 12.27 7.36
N LEU A 52 -4.92 11.86 8.62
CA LEU A 52 -6.23 11.42 9.09
C LEU A 52 -7.26 12.56 9.01
N GLU A 53 -6.87 13.76 9.43
CA GLU A 53 -7.71 14.95 9.36
C GLU A 53 -8.06 15.35 7.92
N ILE A 54 -7.12 15.20 6.99
CA ILE A 54 -7.37 15.43 5.57
C ILE A 54 -8.33 14.37 5.01
N ALA A 55 -8.06 13.08 5.26
CA ALA A 55 -8.77 11.97 4.64
C ALA A 55 -10.17 11.74 5.19
N LEU A 56 -10.31 11.88 6.51
CA LEU A 56 -11.50 11.53 7.28
C LEU A 56 -11.99 12.76 8.09
N PRO A 57 -12.36 13.86 7.41
CA PRO A 57 -12.79 15.09 8.08
C PRO A 57 -14.06 14.89 8.93
N GLU A 58 -14.84 13.83 8.67
CA GLU A 58 -16.02 13.44 9.42
C GLU A 58 -15.74 12.96 10.85
N LEU A 59 -14.50 12.59 11.18
CA LEU A 59 -14.14 12.14 12.52
C LEU A 59 -14.10 13.31 13.49
N ASP A 60 -14.73 13.17 14.66
CA ASP A 60 -14.58 14.14 15.73
C ASP A 60 -13.14 14.11 16.33
N ALA A 61 -12.81 15.10 17.14
CA ALA A 61 -11.47 15.24 17.73
C ALA A 61 -11.08 14.05 18.64
N GLN A 62 -12.04 13.42 19.32
CA GLN A 62 -11.77 12.30 20.21
C GLN A 62 -11.53 11.02 19.41
N GLN A 63 -12.39 10.73 18.43
CA GLN A 63 -12.25 9.60 17.51
C GLN A 63 -10.92 9.67 16.77
N ARG A 64 -10.59 10.84 16.22
CA ARG A 64 -9.33 11.07 15.50
C ARG A 64 -8.11 10.85 16.35
N LYS A 65 -8.10 11.34 17.60
CA LYS A 65 -7.03 11.10 18.56
C LYS A 65 -6.84 9.61 18.86
N LEU A 66 -7.94 8.87 19.07
CA LEU A 66 -7.89 7.43 19.31
C LEU A 66 -7.35 6.65 18.10
N ILE A 67 -7.88 6.96 16.91
CA ILE A 67 -7.44 6.33 15.65
C ILE A 67 -5.97 6.65 15.38
N THR A 68 -5.52 7.89 15.61
CA THR A 68 -4.12 8.30 15.44
C THR A 68 -3.18 7.47 16.33
N GLN A 69 -3.52 7.31 17.61
CA GLN A 69 -2.73 6.50 18.54
C GLN A 69 -2.68 5.03 18.11
N GLN A 70 -3.80 4.50 17.62
CA GLN A 70 -3.89 3.12 17.15
C GLN A 70 -3.15 2.93 15.83
N ALA A 71 -3.22 3.88 14.90
CA ALA A 71 -2.48 3.89 13.64
C ALA A 71 -0.97 3.89 13.88
N ILE A 72 -0.46 4.79 14.74
CA ILE A 72 0.96 4.83 15.13
C ILE A 72 1.40 3.47 15.68
N ARG A 73 0.60 2.88 16.57
CA ARG A 73 0.88 1.56 17.15
C ARG A 73 0.89 0.47 16.09
N ASN A 74 -0.13 0.44 15.23
CA ASN A 74 -0.30 -0.60 14.22
C ASN A 74 0.79 -0.54 13.16
N GLU A 75 1.06 0.64 12.59
CA GLU A 75 2.09 0.84 11.59
C GLU A 75 3.49 0.48 12.11
N LEU A 76 3.85 0.95 13.31
CA LEU A 76 5.12 0.54 13.95
C LEU A 76 5.16 -0.98 14.16
N THR A 77 4.06 -1.58 14.64
CA THR A 77 3.98 -3.03 14.82
C THR A 77 4.19 -3.76 13.50
N SER A 78 3.58 -3.32 12.40
CA SER A 78 3.75 -3.91 11.08
C SER A 78 5.21 -3.89 10.62
N TYR A 79 5.94 -2.79 10.82
CA TYR A 79 7.36 -2.74 10.48
C TYR A 79 8.20 -3.77 11.26
N PHE A 80 7.94 -3.96 12.56
CA PHE A 80 8.62 -5.00 13.34
C PHE A 80 8.24 -6.41 12.89
N GLU A 81 6.98 -6.61 12.49
CA GLU A 81 6.50 -7.85 11.90
C GLU A 81 7.19 -8.13 10.55
N PHE A 82 7.39 -7.13 9.70
CA PHE A 82 8.10 -7.27 8.42
C PHE A 82 9.50 -7.83 8.60
N PHE A 83 10.28 -7.33 9.55
CA PHE A 83 11.61 -7.88 9.84
C PHE A 83 11.55 -9.37 10.23
N HIS A 84 10.53 -9.78 10.97
CA HIS A 84 10.33 -11.19 11.32
C HIS A 84 9.89 -12.03 10.13
N ILE A 85 8.99 -11.50 9.29
CA ILE A 85 8.50 -12.16 8.08
C ILE A 85 9.67 -12.40 7.12
N TRP A 86 10.48 -11.37 6.87
CA TRP A 86 11.65 -11.43 6.00
C TRP A 86 12.78 -12.33 6.52
N GLY A 87 12.88 -12.55 7.83
CA GLY A 87 13.83 -13.52 8.39
C GLY A 87 13.26 -14.93 8.64
N SER A 88 11.97 -15.18 8.36
CA SER A 88 11.32 -16.47 8.60
C SER A 88 11.22 -17.32 7.33
N SER A 89 11.19 -18.64 7.46
CA SER A 89 10.93 -19.55 6.33
C SER A 89 9.52 -19.34 5.77
N ASN A 90 9.30 -19.72 4.49
CA ASN A 90 7.99 -19.66 3.87
C ASN A 90 6.96 -20.46 4.66
N GLN A 91 7.31 -21.68 5.09
CA GLN A 91 6.43 -22.53 5.92
C GLN A 91 5.95 -21.81 7.18
N LYS A 92 6.85 -21.10 7.88
CA LYS A 92 6.49 -20.35 9.09
C LYS A 92 5.63 -19.12 8.76
N ASN A 93 5.87 -18.45 7.63
CA ASN A 93 5.02 -17.35 7.19
C ASN A 93 3.61 -17.82 6.81
N ILE A 94 3.51 -18.95 6.10
CA ILE A 94 2.23 -19.59 5.74
C ILE A 94 1.47 -20.01 7.01
N GLN A 95 2.13 -20.63 7.99
CA GLN A 95 1.50 -21.01 9.27
C GLN A 95 0.99 -19.84 10.11
N ARG A 96 1.45 -18.61 9.84
CA ARG A 96 0.94 -17.40 10.51
C ARG A 96 -0.37 -16.91 9.89
N ILE A 97 -0.77 -17.42 8.72
CA ILE A 97 -2.08 -17.13 8.12
C ILE A 97 -3.10 -18.06 8.75
N HIS A 98 -4.06 -17.49 9.48
CA HIS A 98 -5.08 -18.26 10.19
C HIS A 98 -6.37 -18.35 9.38
N GLN A 99 -6.77 -17.26 8.71
CA GLN A 99 -7.94 -17.24 7.84
C GLN A 99 -7.64 -16.54 6.51
N VAL A 100 -8.36 -16.95 5.47
CA VAL A 100 -8.33 -16.32 4.15
C VAL A 100 -9.76 -16.11 3.69
N HIS A 101 -10.16 -14.86 3.54
CA HIS A 101 -11.46 -14.46 3.02
C HIS A 101 -11.33 -14.16 1.52
N GLY A 102 -12.29 -14.62 0.71
CA GLY A 102 -12.27 -14.42 -0.76
C GLY A 102 -11.28 -15.32 -1.51
N LEU A 103 -10.93 -16.49 -0.97
CA LEU A 103 -10.00 -17.43 -1.63
C LEU A 103 -10.50 -17.88 -3.00
N ASP A 104 -11.80 -18.08 -3.13
CA ASP A 104 -12.52 -18.38 -4.37
C ASP A 104 -12.22 -17.36 -5.48
N LEU A 105 -12.20 -16.06 -5.16
CA LEU A 105 -11.85 -15.01 -6.11
C LEU A 105 -10.44 -15.18 -6.69
N LEU A 106 -9.47 -15.53 -5.84
CA LEU A 106 -8.10 -15.80 -6.30
C LEU A 106 -8.03 -17.07 -7.15
N GLN A 107 -8.71 -18.14 -6.73
CA GLN A 107 -8.74 -19.41 -7.48
C GLN A 107 -9.36 -19.21 -8.87
N GLU A 108 -10.48 -18.50 -8.96
CA GLU A 108 -11.12 -18.14 -10.22
C GLU A 108 -10.22 -17.25 -11.08
N ALA A 109 -9.58 -16.24 -10.48
CA ALA A 109 -8.67 -15.35 -11.18
C ALA A 109 -7.48 -16.10 -11.82
N LEU A 110 -6.90 -17.05 -11.09
CA LEU A 110 -5.81 -17.89 -11.58
C LEU A 110 -6.27 -18.88 -12.65
N ALA A 111 -7.46 -19.49 -12.48
CA ALA A 111 -8.04 -20.41 -13.45
C ALA A 111 -8.30 -19.77 -14.82
N LYS A 112 -8.58 -18.46 -14.87
CA LYS A 112 -8.76 -17.70 -16.12
C LYS A 112 -7.51 -17.64 -17.00
N GLN A 113 -6.30 -17.86 -16.45
CA GLN A 113 -5.02 -17.82 -17.17
C GLN A 113 -4.76 -16.54 -17.99
N LYS A 114 -5.34 -15.41 -17.57
CA LYS A 114 -5.13 -14.07 -18.16
C LYS A 114 -4.18 -13.19 -17.35
N GLY A 115 -3.57 -13.78 -16.32
CA GLY A 115 -2.76 -13.10 -15.32
C GLY A 115 -3.59 -12.45 -14.23
N VAL A 116 -2.93 -12.16 -13.10
CA VAL A 116 -3.57 -11.54 -11.93
C VAL A 116 -2.75 -10.33 -11.47
N VAL A 117 -3.42 -9.20 -11.30
CA VAL A 117 -2.86 -7.99 -10.69
C VAL A 117 -3.43 -7.86 -9.28
N LEU A 118 -2.57 -8.08 -8.29
CA LEU A 118 -2.90 -7.92 -6.89
C LEU A 118 -2.62 -6.48 -6.47
N ILE A 119 -3.67 -5.77 -6.09
CA ILE A 119 -3.63 -4.40 -5.61
C ILE A 119 -3.51 -4.43 -4.09
N VAL A 120 -2.38 -3.95 -3.57
CA VAL A 120 -2.06 -4.04 -2.15
C VAL A 120 -1.75 -2.64 -1.62
N PRO A 121 -2.67 -1.96 -0.91
CA PRO A 121 -2.34 -0.70 -0.27
C PRO A 121 -1.29 -0.90 0.84
N HIS A 122 -0.58 0.18 1.22
CA HIS A 122 0.29 0.21 2.40
C HIS A 122 -0.59 0.18 3.67
N PHE A 123 -1.08 -1.02 3.98
CA PHE A 123 -2.14 -1.24 4.95
C PHE A 123 -1.94 -2.57 5.68
N GLY A 124 -2.13 -2.57 6.99
CA GLY A 124 -2.02 -3.76 7.81
C GLY A 124 -0.60 -4.33 7.78
N THR A 125 -0.48 -5.65 7.59
CA THR A 125 0.82 -6.35 7.55
C THR A 125 1.00 -7.09 6.22
N TRP A 126 0.91 -6.36 5.10
CA TRP A 126 0.83 -6.93 3.74
C TRP A 126 1.95 -7.91 3.35
N GLU A 127 3.16 -7.74 3.88
CA GLU A 127 4.31 -8.62 3.59
C GLU A 127 4.06 -10.09 3.93
N ILE A 128 3.16 -10.38 4.88
CA ILE A 128 2.86 -11.76 5.29
C ILE A 128 2.22 -12.57 4.15
N MET A 129 1.56 -11.90 3.21
CA MET A 129 0.79 -12.55 2.15
C MET A 129 1.69 -13.20 1.10
N ASN A 130 2.90 -12.67 0.88
CA ASN A 130 3.77 -13.07 -0.24
C ASN A 130 4.05 -14.58 -0.26
N ALA A 131 4.47 -15.15 0.87
CA ALA A 131 4.81 -16.57 0.97
C ALA A 131 3.61 -17.49 0.75
N TRP A 132 2.40 -17.05 1.13
CA TRP A 132 1.16 -17.81 0.93
C TRP A 132 0.71 -17.75 -0.53
N ILE A 133 0.73 -16.56 -1.16
CA ILE A 133 0.35 -16.38 -2.57
C ILE A 133 1.31 -17.14 -3.51
N ALA A 134 2.61 -17.14 -3.20
CA ALA A 134 3.63 -17.84 -3.98
C ALA A 134 3.38 -19.35 -4.14
N GLN A 135 2.56 -19.96 -3.27
CA GLN A 135 2.19 -21.37 -3.39
C GLN A 135 1.27 -21.65 -4.58
N PHE A 136 0.53 -20.63 -5.05
CA PHE A 136 -0.49 -20.78 -6.09
C PHE A 136 -0.04 -20.25 -7.44
N THR A 137 0.92 -19.33 -7.48
CA THR A 137 1.31 -18.62 -8.71
C THR A 137 2.74 -18.09 -8.64
N PRO A 138 3.49 -18.11 -9.75
CA PRO A 138 4.72 -17.34 -9.86
C PRO A 138 4.40 -15.84 -9.78
N MET A 139 5.20 -15.11 -9.01
CA MET A 139 5.04 -13.66 -8.83
C MET A 139 6.19 -12.89 -9.48
N THR A 140 5.86 -11.88 -10.29
CA THR A 140 6.82 -10.88 -10.80
C THR A 140 6.53 -9.53 -10.16
N ILE A 141 7.48 -8.99 -9.40
CA ILE A 141 7.24 -7.85 -8.50
C ILE A 141 8.29 -6.76 -8.77
N MET A 142 7.83 -5.52 -8.87
CA MET A 142 8.72 -4.37 -8.95
C MET A 142 9.51 -4.18 -7.65
N TYR A 143 10.81 -3.98 -7.77
CA TYR A 143 11.69 -3.78 -6.64
C TYR A 143 12.61 -2.58 -6.84
N LYS A 144 12.51 -1.62 -5.92
CA LYS A 144 13.48 -0.53 -5.79
C LYS A 144 14.48 -0.91 -4.70
N PRO A 145 15.80 -0.93 -5.00
CA PRO A 145 16.81 -1.24 -4.00
C PRO A 145 16.68 -0.35 -2.76
N VAL A 146 16.77 -0.96 -1.58
CA VAL A 146 16.80 -0.24 -0.31
C VAL A 146 18.11 0.53 -0.22
N LYS A 147 18.07 1.78 0.26
CA LYS A 147 19.26 2.66 0.28
C LYS A 147 20.46 2.08 1.03
N ASN A 148 20.22 1.34 2.11
CA ASN A 148 21.28 0.70 2.88
C ASN A 148 21.55 -0.71 2.31
N PRO A 149 22.78 -1.03 1.86
CA PRO A 149 23.08 -2.32 1.25
C PRO A 149 22.77 -3.54 2.11
N ALA A 150 23.03 -3.47 3.43
CA ALA A 150 22.74 -4.60 4.33
C ALA A 150 21.23 -4.84 4.51
N ALA A 151 20.43 -3.78 4.49
CA ALA A 151 18.97 -3.89 4.49
C ALA A 151 18.45 -4.38 3.14
N ASP A 152 19.04 -3.92 2.03
CA ASP A 152 18.70 -4.38 0.67
C ASP A 152 18.94 -5.88 0.53
N ASP A 153 20.11 -6.36 0.96
CA ASP A 153 20.46 -7.78 0.95
C ASP A 153 19.50 -8.61 1.80
N PHE A 154 19.12 -8.11 2.98
CA PHE A 154 18.18 -8.79 3.88
C PHE A 154 16.79 -8.95 3.22
N VAL A 155 16.27 -7.90 2.58
CA VAL A 155 14.98 -7.95 1.86
C VAL A 155 15.08 -8.83 0.62
N ARG A 156 16.15 -8.74 -0.17
CA ARG A 156 16.35 -9.59 -1.35
C ARG A 156 16.44 -11.08 -1.00
N GLN A 157 17.08 -11.42 0.12
CA GLN A 157 17.09 -12.80 0.62
C GLN A 157 15.69 -13.31 0.98
N ALA A 158 14.84 -12.44 1.55
CA ALA A 158 13.44 -12.77 1.79
C ALA A 158 12.68 -13.04 0.48
N ARG A 159 12.78 -12.11 -0.47
CA ARG A 159 12.11 -12.23 -1.78
C ARG A 159 12.57 -13.44 -2.59
N SER A 160 13.87 -13.73 -2.55
CA SER A 160 14.44 -14.92 -3.19
C SER A 160 13.86 -16.21 -2.59
N ARG A 161 13.76 -16.28 -1.26
CA ARG A 161 13.14 -17.40 -0.57
C ARG A 161 11.65 -17.53 -0.90
N GLU A 162 10.95 -16.42 -1.05
CA GLU A 162 9.55 -16.34 -1.52
C GLU A 162 9.39 -16.66 -3.01
N GLN A 163 10.48 -16.95 -3.73
CA GLN A 163 10.49 -17.23 -5.18
C GLN A 163 9.96 -16.06 -6.03
N ALA A 164 10.03 -14.83 -5.51
CA ALA A 164 9.61 -13.65 -6.25
C ALA A 164 10.62 -13.30 -7.35
N ASN A 165 10.14 -13.16 -8.58
CA ASN A 165 10.91 -12.61 -9.69
C ASN A 165 10.94 -11.08 -9.59
N LEU A 166 12.05 -10.54 -9.05
CA LEU A 166 12.20 -9.10 -8.85
C LEU A 166 12.62 -8.40 -10.14
N VAL A 167 11.89 -7.35 -10.52
CA VAL A 167 12.18 -6.55 -11.71
C VAL A 167 12.39 -5.08 -11.33
N PRO A 168 13.19 -4.31 -12.08
CA PRO A 168 13.47 -2.91 -11.74
C PRO A 168 12.21 -2.03 -11.85
N THR A 169 12.21 -0.91 -11.12
CA THR A 169 11.12 0.09 -11.17
C THR A 169 11.27 1.05 -12.36
N ASP A 170 11.41 0.49 -13.57
CA ASP A 170 11.54 1.22 -14.83
C ASP A 170 10.75 0.50 -15.94
N GLU A 171 10.82 1.02 -17.17
CA GLU A 171 10.11 0.44 -18.31
C GLU A 171 10.48 -1.03 -18.58
N SER A 172 11.72 -1.43 -18.33
CA SER A 172 12.15 -2.82 -18.54
C SER A 172 11.45 -3.76 -17.56
N GLY A 173 11.24 -3.32 -16.31
CA GLY A 173 10.44 -4.07 -15.34
C GLY A 173 8.96 -4.09 -15.67
N VAL A 174 8.41 -2.97 -16.17
CA VAL A 174 7.02 -2.93 -16.68
C VAL A 174 6.81 -3.96 -17.79
N ARG A 175 7.74 -4.05 -18.76
CA ARG A 175 7.68 -5.03 -19.86
C ARG A 175 7.73 -6.48 -19.35
N GLN A 176 8.55 -6.76 -18.35
CA GLN A 176 8.64 -8.09 -17.75
C GLN A 176 7.34 -8.47 -17.01
N ILE A 177 6.71 -7.53 -16.30
CA ILE A 177 5.40 -7.76 -15.67
C ILE A 177 4.33 -8.01 -16.73
N PHE A 178 4.29 -7.21 -17.79
CA PHE A 178 3.38 -7.44 -18.92
C PHE A 178 3.53 -8.85 -19.51
N LYS A 179 4.77 -9.32 -19.68
CA LYS A 179 5.06 -10.68 -20.15
C LYS A 179 4.55 -11.73 -19.16
N ALA A 180 4.81 -11.56 -17.86
CA ALA A 180 4.37 -12.48 -16.82
C ALA A 180 2.84 -12.60 -16.77
N LEU A 181 2.11 -11.48 -16.84
CA LEU A 181 0.65 -11.47 -16.87
C LEU A 181 0.09 -12.20 -18.10
N LYS A 182 0.67 -11.97 -19.29
CA LYS A 182 0.27 -12.70 -20.52
C LYS A 182 0.52 -14.20 -20.44
N GLN A 183 1.39 -14.66 -19.54
CA GLN A 183 1.67 -16.07 -19.30
C GLN A 183 0.82 -16.66 -18.16
N GLY A 184 -0.20 -15.94 -17.68
CA GLY A 184 -1.05 -16.38 -16.57
C GLY A 184 -0.44 -16.14 -15.18
N GLY A 185 0.74 -15.52 -15.11
CA GLY A 185 1.41 -15.20 -13.85
C GLY A 185 0.80 -14.04 -13.09
N THR A 186 1.36 -13.75 -11.92
CA THR A 186 0.82 -12.75 -10.99
C THR A 186 1.80 -11.61 -10.73
N THR A 187 1.29 -10.40 -10.52
CA THR A 187 2.08 -9.26 -10.04
C THR A 187 1.42 -8.63 -8.81
N VAL A 188 2.24 -8.07 -7.93
CA VAL A 188 1.80 -7.32 -6.74
C VAL A 188 2.19 -5.86 -6.94
N ILE A 189 1.21 -4.96 -6.82
CA ILE A 189 1.42 -3.51 -6.97
C ILE A 189 0.86 -2.80 -5.76
N LEU A 190 1.67 -1.90 -5.18
CA LEU A 190 1.26 -0.99 -4.13
C LEU A 190 1.02 0.41 -4.76
N PRO A 191 -0.23 0.78 -5.07
CA PRO A 191 -0.53 1.91 -5.97
C PRO A 191 -0.71 3.26 -5.27
N ASP A 192 -0.69 3.29 -3.94
CA ASP A 192 -1.11 4.40 -3.08
C ASP A 192 0.02 5.36 -2.68
N HIS A 193 1.24 5.13 -3.18
CA HIS A 193 2.35 6.07 -3.07
C HIS A 193 2.51 6.94 -4.31
N THR A 194 3.08 8.13 -4.11
CA THR A 194 3.42 9.06 -5.19
C THR A 194 4.57 8.49 -6.03
N PRO A 195 4.43 8.43 -7.37
CA PRO A 195 5.52 8.00 -8.25
C PRO A 195 6.74 8.94 -8.13
N ASN A 196 7.96 8.43 -8.32
CA ASN A 196 9.17 9.27 -8.26
C ASN A 196 9.31 10.19 -9.49
N VAL A 197 8.73 9.79 -10.62
CA VAL A 197 8.81 10.50 -11.91
C VAL A 197 7.45 10.41 -12.58
N GLY A 198 6.96 11.55 -13.06
CA GLY A 198 5.65 11.66 -13.69
C GLY A 198 4.51 11.40 -12.71
N GLY A 199 3.38 10.96 -13.24
CA GLY A 199 2.14 10.76 -12.50
C GLY A 199 1.02 11.60 -13.08
N GLU A 200 -0.20 11.15 -12.85
CA GLU A 200 -1.42 11.79 -13.32
C GLU A 200 -2.17 12.36 -12.13
N MET A 201 -2.84 13.50 -12.29
CA MET A 201 -3.63 14.13 -11.24
C MET A 201 -4.95 13.38 -11.07
N ILE A 202 -5.00 12.46 -10.11
CA ILE A 202 -6.14 11.55 -9.91
C ILE A 202 -6.67 11.73 -8.47
N PRO A 203 -8.00 11.87 -8.28
CA PRO A 203 -8.57 12.10 -6.96
C PRO A 203 -8.27 10.98 -5.96
N PHE A 204 -7.82 11.34 -4.76
CA PHE A 204 -7.71 10.48 -3.58
C PHE A 204 -8.21 11.28 -2.37
N PHE A 205 -9.27 10.80 -1.71
CA PHE A 205 -10.07 11.55 -0.73
C PHE A 205 -10.53 12.92 -1.24
N GLY A 206 -10.98 12.96 -2.49
CA GLY A 206 -11.46 14.17 -3.18
C GLY A 206 -10.37 15.17 -3.54
N ILE A 207 -9.09 14.85 -3.36
CA ILE A 207 -7.97 15.73 -3.69
C ILE A 207 -7.25 15.14 -4.91
N PRO A 208 -7.12 15.89 -6.02
CA PRO A 208 -6.32 15.42 -7.15
C PRO A 208 -4.86 15.33 -6.70
N LEU A 209 -4.24 14.17 -6.83
CA LEU A 209 -2.83 13.97 -6.46
C LEU A 209 -2.09 13.27 -7.60
N GLU A 210 -0.79 13.58 -7.77
CA GLU A 210 0.08 12.84 -8.68
C GLU A 210 0.08 11.35 -8.28
N SER A 211 -0.34 10.51 -9.21
CA SER A 211 -0.65 9.09 -8.98
C SER A 211 -0.15 8.23 -10.13
N SER A 212 0.26 7.01 -9.81
CA SER A 212 0.66 6.04 -10.83
C SER A 212 -0.57 5.44 -11.52
N ASN A 213 -0.52 5.33 -12.86
CA ASN A 213 -1.54 4.63 -13.64
C ASN A 213 -1.09 3.23 -14.11
N LEU A 214 -0.02 2.69 -13.50
CA LEU A 214 0.54 1.39 -13.87
C LEU A 214 -0.46 0.24 -13.71
N SER A 215 -1.14 0.15 -12.56
CA SER A 215 -2.11 -0.91 -12.29
C SER A 215 -3.21 -0.95 -13.34
N ALA A 216 -3.89 0.18 -13.57
CA ALA A 216 -4.94 0.29 -14.57
C ALA A 216 -4.42 -0.03 -15.97
N LYS A 217 -3.24 0.47 -16.37
CA LYS A 217 -2.62 0.16 -17.66
C LYS A 217 -2.37 -1.33 -17.85
N LEU A 218 -1.88 -2.03 -16.83
CA LEU A 218 -1.65 -3.47 -16.89
C LEU A 218 -2.98 -4.21 -17.04
N ILE A 219 -3.91 -3.97 -16.13
CA ILE A 219 -5.24 -4.61 -16.08
C ILE A 219 -5.99 -4.43 -17.41
N GLN A 220 -6.08 -3.21 -17.91
CA GLN A 220 -6.84 -2.89 -19.12
C GLN A 220 -6.22 -3.49 -20.39
N LYS A 221 -4.88 -3.46 -20.50
CA LYS A 221 -4.18 -3.97 -21.70
C LYS A 221 -4.06 -5.49 -21.73
N THR A 222 -3.91 -6.15 -20.59
CA THR A 222 -3.80 -7.62 -20.55
C THR A 222 -5.14 -8.31 -20.31
N LYS A 223 -6.16 -7.56 -19.86
CA LYS A 223 -7.43 -8.11 -19.35
C LYS A 223 -7.18 -9.12 -18.21
N ALA A 224 -6.13 -8.86 -17.41
CA ALA A 224 -5.81 -9.62 -16.21
C ALA A 224 -6.88 -9.39 -15.13
N SER A 225 -7.13 -10.39 -14.30
CA SER A 225 -7.99 -10.24 -13.13
C SER A 225 -7.37 -9.24 -12.14
N ALA A 226 -8.18 -8.37 -11.54
CA ALA A 226 -7.73 -7.39 -10.55
C ALA A 226 -8.36 -7.70 -9.20
N LEU A 227 -7.54 -7.82 -8.16
CA LEU A 227 -8.01 -8.16 -6.80
C LEU A 227 -7.36 -7.21 -5.79
N LEU A 228 -8.16 -6.65 -4.86
CA LEU A 228 -7.68 -5.91 -3.70
C LEU A 228 -7.30 -6.89 -2.60
N LEU A 229 -6.06 -6.81 -2.12
CA LEU A 229 -5.53 -7.70 -1.08
C LEU A 229 -5.00 -6.90 0.11
N TYR A 230 -5.35 -7.36 1.31
CA TYR A 230 -4.78 -6.86 2.56
C TYR A 230 -4.74 -7.95 3.63
N ALA A 231 -3.87 -7.77 4.63
CA ALA A 231 -3.75 -8.68 5.76
C ALA A 231 -3.83 -7.94 7.08
N LEU A 232 -4.69 -8.41 7.97
CA LEU A 232 -4.87 -7.88 9.32
C LEU A 232 -4.36 -8.87 10.34
N ARG A 233 -3.66 -8.37 11.36
CA ARG A 233 -3.28 -9.18 12.52
C ARG A 233 -4.52 -9.49 13.36
N ASN A 234 -4.72 -10.78 13.67
CA ASN A 234 -5.81 -11.23 14.54
C ASN A 234 -5.39 -11.31 16.02
N GLU A 235 -6.36 -11.56 16.89
CA GLU A 235 -6.17 -11.62 18.35
C GLU A 235 -5.28 -12.80 18.79
N ASN A 236 -5.29 -13.88 18.01
CA ASN A 236 -4.56 -15.13 18.28
C ASN A 236 -3.12 -15.12 17.77
N GLN A 237 -2.51 -13.93 17.61
CA GLN A 237 -1.15 -13.73 17.15
C GLN A 237 -0.86 -14.14 15.69
N GLY A 238 -1.86 -14.49 14.88
CA GLY A 238 -1.70 -14.70 13.44
C GLY A 238 -2.17 -13.51 12.60
N PHE A 239 -2.47 -13.79 11.34
CA PHE A 239 -3.00 -12.84 10.38
C PHE A 239 -4.13 -13.46 9.57
N ASP A 240 -5.10 -12.63 9.20
CA ASP A 240 -6.18 -12.99 8.30
C ASP A 240 -5.98 -12.22 6.99
N ILE A 241 -6.02 -12.94 5.86
CA ILE A 241 -5.91 -12.36 4.52
C ILE A 241 -7.32 -12.08 4.01
N HIS A 242 -7.51 -10.93 3.38
CA HIS A 242 -8.74 -10.57 2.70
C HIS A 242 -8.44 -10.31 1.24
N ILE A 243 -9.21 -10.96 0.38
CA ILE A 243 -9.19 -10.83 -1.07
C ILE A 243 -10.57 -10.30 -1.47
N GLU A 244 -10.59 -9.14 -2.12
CA GLU A 244 -11.82 -8.49 -2.58
C GLU A 244 -11.72 -8.24 -4.09
N ALA A 245 -12.86 -8.37 -4.79
CA ALA A 245 -12.93 -8.03 -6.20
C ALA A 245 -12.86 -6.50 -6.37
N ILE A 246 -12.21 -6.04 -7.44
CA ILE A 246 -12.26 -4.63 -7.85
C ILE A 246 -13.40 -4.45 -8.85
N ASP A 247 -14.11 -3.32 -8.75
CA ASP A 247 -15.18 -2.92 -9.68
C ASP A 247 -14.78 -3.12 -11.16
N GLU A 248 -15.62 -3.85 -11.91
CA GLU A 248 -15.37 -4.21 -13.30
C GLU A 248 -15.25 -2.99 -14.24
N GLN A 249 -15.75 -1.81 -13.84
CA GLN A 249 -15.55 -0.56 -14.58
C GLN A 249 -14.06 -0.22 -14.80
N ILE A 250 -13.14 -0.84 -14.05
CA ILE A 250 -11.69 -0.71 -14.26
C ILE A 250 -11.26 -1.16 -15.67
N TYR A 251 -12.00 -2.06 -16.32
CA TYR A 251 -11.68 -2.63 -17.63
C TYR A 251 -12.12 -1.79 -18.83
N GLU A 252 -13.12 -0.93 -18.64
CA GLU A 252 -13.82 -0.18 -19.70
C GLU A 252 -13.34 1.28 -19.79
N SER A 253 -12.73 1.77 -18.72
CA SER A 253 -12.32 3.15 -18.59
C SER A 253 -10.88 3.39 -19.10
N ASN A 254 -10.50 4.67 -19.28
CA ASN A 254 -9.10 5.01 -19.51
C ASN A 254 -8.26 4.74 -18.24
N ALA A 255 -6.93 4.74 -18.36
CA ALA A 255 -6.08 4.37 -17.23
C ALA A 255 -6.22 5.29 -16.00
N ASN A 256 -6.54 6.57 -16.19
CA ASN A 256 -6.70 7.51 -15.08
C ASN A 256 -8.02 7.26 -14.33
N ALA A 257 -9.10 6.98 -15.07
CA ALA A 257 -10.37 6.57 -14.48
C ALA A 257 -10.27 5.18 -13.80
N GLY A 258 -9.52 4.24 -14.38
CA GLY A 258 -9.21 2.97 -13.73
C GLY A 258 -8.42 3.12 -12.42
N THR A 259 -7.47 4.06 -12.35
CA THR A 259 -6.79 4.38 -11.09
C THR A 259 -7.72 5.06 -10.10
N ALA A 260 -8.66 5.90 -10.54
CA ALA A 260 -9.67 6.50 -9.65
C ALA A 260 -10.57 5.43 -9.00
N ILE A 261 -10.88 4.33 -9.72
CA ILE A 261 -11.57 3.16 -9.15
C ILE A 261 -10.71 2.52 -8.06
N ILE A 262 -9.42 2.24 -8.34
CA ILE A 262 -8.49 1.70 -7.34
C ILE A 262 -8.43 2.60 -6.10
N HIS A 263 -8.38 3.92 -6.28
CA HIS A 263 -8.38 4.87 -5.17
C HIS A 263 -9.66 4.74 -4.34
N ARG A 264 -10.83 4.67 -4.97
CA ARG A 264 -12.11 4.48 -4.26
C ARG A 264 -12.12 3.19 -3.42
N GLU A 265 -11.66 2.07 -3.98
CA GLU A 265 -11.54 0.81 -3.23
C GLU A 265 -10.62 0.95 -1.99
N ILE A 266 -9.51 1.67 -2.15
CA ILE A 266 -8.57 1.95 -1.05
C ILE A 266 -9.20 2.90 -0.02
N GLU A 267 -9.90 3.95 -0.46
CA GLU A 267 -10.59 4.87 0.44
C GLU A 267 -11.66 4.15 1.27
N ASP A 268 -12.43 3.25 0.65
CA ASP A 268 -13.45 2.46 1.34
C ASP A 268 -12.84 1.46 2.33
N LEU A 269 -11.70 0.85 1.99
CA LEU A 269 -10.93 0.04 2.94
C LEU A 269 -10.43 0.89 4.12
N ILE A 270 -9.91 2.09 3.85
CA ILE A 270 -9.43 3.01 4.89
C ILE A 270 -10.59 3.45 5.79
N ARG A 271 -11.78 3.77 5.25
CA ARG A 271 -12.96 4.12 6.04
C ARG A 271 -13.41 2.98 6.95
N ARG A 272 -13.35 1.72 6.48
CA ARG A 272 -13.65 0.54 7.30
C ARG A 272 -12.64 0.32 8.43
N TYR A 273 -11.36 0.56 8.17
CA TYR A 273 -10.28 0.22 9.09
C TYR A 273 -9.22 1.33 9.18
N PRO A 274 -9.59 2.54 9.64
CA PRO A 274 -8.73 3.72 9.51
C PRO A 274 -7.44 3.59 10.32
N ALA A 275 -7.45 2.83 11.42
CA ALA A 275 -6.26 2.60 12.23
C ALA A 275 -5.24 1.61 11.62
N HIS A 276 -5.53 1.00 10.47
CA HIS A 276 -4.65 0.00 9.85
C HIS A 276 -3.90 0.51 8.61
N TYR A 277 -4.28 1.66 8.07
CA TYR A 277 -3.52 2.31 6.99
C TYR A 277 -2.22 2.91 7.52
N HIS A 278 -1.17 2.88 6.70
CA HIS A 278 0.16 3.38 7.07
C HIS A 278 0.24 4.89 6.80
N TRP A 279 -0.30 5.65 7.75
CA TRP A 279 -0.48 7.10 7.64
C TRP A 279 0.81 7.91 7.73
N SER A 280 1.98 7.32 7.99
CA SER A 280 3.22 8.09 8.04
C SER A 280 3.67 8.65 6.68
N TYR A 281 3.16 8.09 5.57
CA TYR A 281 3.52 8.54 4.24
C TYR A 281 2.91 9.91 3.91
N LYS A 282 3.75 10.82 3.43
CA LYS A 282 3.36 12.20 3.09
C LYS A 282 2.66 12.27 1.73
N ARG A 283 1.51 11.62 1.60
CA ARG A 283 0.77 11.44 0.33
C ARG A 283 0.26 12.74 -0.27
N TYR A 284 -0.26 13.66 0.56
CA TYR A 284 -0.97 14.86 0.11
C TYR A 284 -0.06 15.98 -0.41
N LYS A 285 1.26 15.86 -0.25
CA LYS A 285 2.22 16.83 -0.86
C LYS A 285 2.31 16.70 -2.38
N ALA A 286 1.67 15.67 -2.94
CA ALA A 286 1.68 15.32 -4.35
C ALA A 286 0.67 16.15 -5.19
N HIS A 287 0.20 17.27 -4.67
CA HIS A 287 -0.46 18.32 -5.43
C HIS A 287 0.48 19.54 -5.50
N PRO A 288 0.59 20.24 -6.64
CA PRO A 288 1.44 21.43 -6.77
C PRO A 288 1.23 22.46 -5.65
N ASP A 289 -0.02 22.73 -5.29
CA ASP A 289 -0.38 23.72 -4.25
C ASP A 289 -0.20 23.19 -2.82
N LEU A 290 0.03 21.89 -2.63
CA LEU A 290 0.17 21.25 -1.32
C LEU A 290 1.60 20.76 -1.03
N ARG A 291 2.59 21.08 -1.88
CA ARG A 291 4.00 20.62 -1.71
C ARG A 291 4.56 20.89 -0.30
N GLY A 292 4.17 22.01 0.31
CA GLY A 292 4.58 22.45 1.64
C GLY A 292 3.64 22.07 2.79
N VAL A 293 2.54 21.34 2.54
CA VAL A 293 1.43 21.16 3.50
C VAL A 293 1.89 20.61 4.87
N TYR A 294 2.85 19.68 4.87
CA TYR A 294 3.40 19.07 6.11
C TYR A 294 4.41 19.95 6.86
N HIS A 295 4.66 21.17 6.39
CA HIS A 295 5.57 22.13 7.00
C HIS A 295 4.85 23.39 7.50
N LYS A 296 3.54 23.49 7.27
CA LYS A 296 2.69 24.58 7.74
C LYS A 296 2.04 24.25 9.09
N PRO A 297 1.60 25.27 9.85
CA PRO A 297 0.65 25.07 10.94
C PRO A 297 -0.59 24.31 10.45
N VAL A 298 -1.14 23.42 11.29
CA VAL A 298 -2.25 22.51 10.89
C VAL A 298 -3.44 23.26 10.32
N HIS A 299 -3.86 24.37 10.94
CA HIS A 299 -5.00 25.14 10.45
C HIS A 299 -4.80 25.73 9.05
N GLU A 300 -3.59 26.23 8.74
CA GLU A 300 -3.24 26.72 7.40
C GLU A 300 -3.18 25.57 6.38
N ALA A 301 -2.55 24.46 6.77
CA ALA A 301 -2.47 23.26 5.92
C ALA A 301 -3.86 22.76 5.49
N LEU A 302 -4.84 22.81 6.40
CA LEU A 302 -6.20 22.38 6.11
C LEU A 302 -7.00 23.38 5.29
N ALA A 303 -6.74 24.68 5.47
CA ALA A 303 -7.31 25.70 4.59
C ALA A 303 -6.86 25.48 3.14
N ASP A 304 -5.56 25.22 2.90
CA ASP A 304 -5.04 24.93 1.57
C ASP A 304 -5.68 23.66 0.98
N VAL A 305 -5.74 22.59 1.78
CA VAL A 305 -6.35 21.32 1.38
C VAL A 305 -7.81 21.51 0.99
N GLN A 306 -8.56 22.28 1.79
CA GLN A 306 -9.97 22.52 1.51
C GLN A 306 -10.15 23.39 0.26
N ALA A 307 -9.29 24.37 0.02
CA ALA A 307 -9.31 25.15 -1.22
C ALA A 307 -9.10 24.26 -2.45
N VAL A 308 -8.10 23.38 -2.44
CA VAL A 308 -7.83 22.42 -3.52
C VAL A 308 -9.02 21.48 -3.72
N ARG A 309 -9.60 20.95 -2.64
CA ARG A 309 -10.76 20.05 -2.69
C ARG A 309 -11.98 20.74 -3.31
N MET A 310 -12.29 21.97 -2.89
CA MET A 310 -13.40 22.75 -3.45
C MET A 310 -13.18 23.06 -4.94
N GLN A 311 -11.95 23.42 -5.33
CA GLN A 311 -11.62 23.66 -6.73
C GLN A 311 -11.84 22.40 -7.58
N ALA A 312 -11.39 21.24 -7.11
CA ALA A 312 -11.58 19.97 -7.80
C ALA A 312 -13.07 19.61 -7.94
N GLN A 313 -13.86 19.81 -6.88
CA GLN A 313 -15.30 19.58 -6.91
C GLN A 313 -16.01 20.50 -7.90
N ASN A 314 -15.65 21.79 -7.95
CA ASN A 314 -16.21 22.75 -8.90
C ASN A 314 -15.89 22.37 -10.35
N GLN A 315 -14.65 21.92 -10.62
CA GLN A 315 -14.24 21.45 -11.95
C GLN A 315 -15.02 20.19 -12.37
N ALA A 316 -15.19 19.23 -11.45
CA ALA A 316 -15.96 18.01 -11.71
C ALA A 316 -17.43 18.31 -12.00
N ASN A 317 -18.05 19.20 -11.22
CA ASN A 317 -19.43 19.64 -11.42
C ASN A 317 -19.61 20.33 -12.78
N ALA A 318 -18.70 21.25 -13.12
CA ALA A 318 -18.74 21.96 -14.40
C ALA A 318 -18.68 20.98 -15.59
N ALA A 319 -17.75 20.02 -15.55
CA ALA A 319 -17.61 19.00 -16.59
C ALA A 319 -18.86 18.12 -16.75
N ALA A 320 -19.53 17.79 -15.64
CA ALA A 320 -20.79 17.03 -15.67
C ALA A 320 -21.95 17.82 -16.29
N THR A 321 -22.06 19.13 -16.02
CA THR A 321 -23.07 19.98 -16.69
C THR A 321 -22.83 20.11 -18.19
N THR A 322 -21.58 20.20 -18.65
CA THR A 322 -21.26 20.32 -20.08
C THR A 322 -21.57 19.03 -20.84
N SER A 323 -21.30 17.85 -20.26
CA SER A 323 -21.62 16.57 -20.93
C SER A 323 -23.11 16.29 -21.07
N VAL A 324 -23.93 16.79 -20.14
CA VAL A 324 -25.40 16.72 -20.21
C VAL A 324 -25.97 17.67 -21.27
N ALA A 325 -25.33 18.83 -21.49
CA ALA A 325 -25.72 19.75 -22.55
C ALA A 325 -25.36 19.22 -23.96
N ASP A 326 -24.21 18.56 -24.11
CA ASP A 326 -23.74 18.00 -25.39
C ASP A 326 -24.47 16.70 -25.81
N THR A 327 -25.22 16.06 -24.90
CA THR A 327 -26.05 14.88 -25.19
C THR A 327 -27.51 15.23 -25.48
N ALA A 328 -27.88 16.52 -25.40
CA ALA A 328 -29.23 17.03 -25.64
C ALA A 328 -29.41 17.69 -27.03
N VAL A 329 -28.46 17.51 -27.96
CA VAL A 329 -28.47 18.01 -29.35
C VAL A 329 -28.39 16.85 -30.32
#